data_AF-A0A3D5KI96-F1
#
_entry.id   AF-A0A3D5KI96-F1
#
_cell.length_a   1.000
_cell.length_b   1.000
_cell.length_c   1.000
_cell.angle_alpha   90.00
_cell.angle_beta   90.00
_cell.angle_gamma   90.00
#
_symmetry.space_group_name_H-M   'P 1'
#
loop_
_entity.id
_entity.type
_entity.pdbx_description
1 polymer ?
#
loop_
_entity_poly.entity_id
_entity_poly.type
_entity_poly.pdbx_seq_one_letter_code
_entity_poly.pdbx_strand_id
1 'polypeptide(L)'
;MKNLRGGKMEDVIFAGTMYRKGLSLAQVSITLDNSDHELPIDFADVTVSRRLYRSGESEYYINNTLCRLKDIQELFMDTGIGKEGYSIIGQGKIEAILSGRPEERRKLIEEAAGIVKFKTRKEEAEKKLANTEQNLVRINDILSTYEERLEPLQIEHDKAKKFLKLSEQLMEKEVSILIHLIEKNNIKVDEYSRKINKIDEEIGGLSMQKSTIKAALDKLQNELENHEQQSINDKDNYYNCLNNKQSILSENQVLNERISTLTGYIERYEREKEDIFNKLKDLNNQRDNLEIQLKEKQENKDKNDNQIKSLELFLEQINKEVSLGEDTLNVYNQELIELLRKISDYKNQITSAKINHENLFKRQEQLKGQYEGFNTSLKINSTTVAAMEEEQAKLKEEIVKSENRIKEHKRQISSLSKKYTNLEKIYKETNLNRDRLEANHNALMNLEKHFEGYNRAAKALMINIENNKIPGAKGKTFLLGNIIKVPDNLVGAIEVALGGAVSDIITEDDNIAKNLINHLKANNLGRATFLPLNTIEGRKIKVAENITKMDGYIGIASDLIGYKAEFTSAINYVLGRTIICNDMN
;
A
#
# COMPACT_ATOMS: atom_id res chain seq x y z
N MET A 1 70.03 0.01 64.48
CA MET A 1 70.77 -1.07 63.79
C MET A 1 72.21 -0.66 63.43
N LYS A 2 72.84 0.29 64.15
CA LYS A 2 74.19 0.80 63.84
C LYS A 2 75.31 0.27 64.76
N ASN A 3 74.98 -0.56 65.77
CA ASN A 3 75.90 -0.93 66.86
C ASN A 3 76.08 -2.45 67.06
N LEU A 4 75.63 -3.30 66.11
CA LEU A 4 75.95 -4.74 66.13
C LEU A 4 77.03 -5.06 65.09
N ARG A 5 77.92 -6.02 65.38
CA ARG A 5 78.99 -6.48 64.49
C ARG A 5 78.49 -7.17 63.20
N GLY A 6 77.23 -7.61 63.17
CA GLY A 6 76.55 -8.17 61.99
C GLY A 6 75.74 -7.10 61.26
N GLY A 7 75.79 -7.09 59.92
CA GLY A 7 75.15 -6.08 59.08
C GLY A 7 73.66 -6.33 58.81
N LYS A 8 73.18 -7.56 59.02
CA LYS A 8 71.78 -7.97 58.81
C LYS A 8 71.21 -8.64 60.07
N MET A 9 69.89 -8.54 60.25
CA MET A 9 69.23 -9.20 61.39
C MET A 9 69.31 -10.73 61.33
N GLU A 10 69.45 -11.30 60.14
CA GLU A 10 69.69 -12.73 59.91
C GLU A 10 71.00 -13.22 60.57
N ASP A 11 72.00 -12.35 60.72
CA ASP A 11 73.33 -12.67 61.28
C ASP A 11 73.27 -12.97 62.80
N VAL A 12 72.13 -12.68 63.44
CA VAL A 12 71.89 -13.01 64.86
C VAL A 12 71.53 -14.49 65.05
N ILE A 13 71.10 -15.17 63.97
CA ILE A 13 70.76 -16.60 64.02
C ILE A 13 72.04 -17.44 63.99
N PHE A 14 72.12 -18.47 64.85
CA PHE A 14 73.28 -19.36 64.93
C PHE A 14 73.62 -19.98 63.56
N ALA A 15 74.75 -19.56 62.99
CA ALA A 15 75.19 -19.94 61.65
C ALA A 15 75.70 -21.38 61.55
N GLY A 16 75.99 -22.05 62.68
CA GLY A 16 76.57 -23.40 62.74
C GLY A 16 78.05 -23.41 63.13
N THR A 17 78.57 -24.59 63.48
CA THR A 17 80.00 -24.87 63.67
C THR A 17 80.37 -26.18 62.95
N MET A 18 81.66 -26.55 62.88
CA MET A 18 82.10 -27.80 62.25
C MET A 18 81.42 -29.06 62.80
N TYR A 19 80.92 -29.03 64.05
CA TYR A 19 80.26 -30.16 64.71
C TYR A 19 78.73 -29.99 64.87
N ARG A 20 78.15 -28.83 64.51
CA ARG A 20 76.71 -28.56 64.67
C ARG A 20 76.15 -27.76 63.50
N LYS A 21 75.07 -28.26 62.89
CA LYS A 21 74.36 -27.58 61.79
C LYS A 21 73.79 -26.23 62.28
N GLY A 22 73.78 -25.25 61.38
CA GLY A 22 73.14 -23.96 61.63
C GLY A 22 71.63 -24.09 61.81
N LEU A 23 71.05 -23.21 62.63
CA LEU A 23 69.61 -23.19 62.91
C LEU A 23 68.91 -22.17 61.99
N SER A 24 67.59 -22.34 61.82
CA SER A 24 66.73 -21.48 61.00
C SER A 24 65.98 -20.40 61.79
N LEU A 25 65.98 -20.51 63.12
CA LEU A 25 65.24 -19.66 64.05
C LEU A 25 66.17 -19.24 65.19
N ALA A 26 66.08 -17.98 65.58
CA ALA A 26 66.56 -17.50 66.89
C ALA A 26 65.37 -16.98 67.69
N GLN A 27 65.24 -17.45 68.94
CA GLN A 27 64.29 -16.89 69.89
C GLN A 27 65.06 -16.36 71.10
N VAL A 28 64.76 -15.12 71.48
CA VAL A 28 65.19 -14.54 72.74
C VAL A 28 63.94 -14.28 73.56
N SER A 29 63.94 -14.69 74.81
CA SER A 29 62.87 -14.42 75.77
C SER A 29 63.49 -13.77 77.00
N ILE A 30 62.91 -12.67 77.44
CA ILE A 30 63.24 -12.01 78.70
C ILE A 30 62.00 -12.11 79.58
N THR A 31 62.17 -12.65 80.78
CA THR A 31 61.14 -12.62 81.82
C THR A 31 61.48 -11.51 82.78
N LEU A 32 60.54 -10.58 82.94
CA LEU A 32 60.60 -9.46 83.87
C LEU A 32 59.63 -9.75 85.02
N ASP A 33 60.10 -9.53 86.25
CA ASP A 33 59.24 -9.49 87.42
C ASP A 33 58.41 -8.19 87.37
N ASN A 34 57.09 -8.34 87.43
CA ASN A 34 56.09 -7.28 87.42
C ASN A 34 55.24 -7.30 88.70
N SER A 35 55.82 -7.76 89.82
CA SER A 35 55.14 -7.78 91.12
C SER A 35 54.68 -6.39 91.59
N ASP A 36 55.39 -5.34 91.19
CA ASP A 36 55.05 -3.94 91.49
C ASP A 36 53.98 -3.36 90.53
N HIS A 37 53.51 -4.14 89.55
CA HIS A 37 52.53 -3.77 88.53
C HIS A 37 52.84 -2.45 87.78
N GLU A 38 54.12 -2.16 87.58
CA GLU A 38 54.57 -0.99 86.81
C GLU A 38 54.28 -1.15 85.32
N LEU A 39 54.27 -2.39 84.81
CA LEU A 39 53.75 -2.71 83.48
C LEU A 39 52.22 -2.89 83.56
N PRO A 40 51.44 -2.32 82.62
CA PRO A 40 49.98 -2.41 82.59
C PRO A 40 49.47 -3.79 82.12
N ILE A 41 49.91 -4.85 82.81
CA ILE A 41 49.56 -6.25 82.60
C ILE A 41 49.38 -6.91 83.98
N ASP A 42 48.30 -7.67 84.15
CA ASP A 42 47.92 -8.30 85.43
C ASP A 42 48.79 -9.51 85.84
N PHE A 43 49.78 -9.87 85.03
CA PHE A 43 50.67 -10.99 85.30
C PHE A 43 51.87 -10.54 86.14
N ALA A 44 52.15 -11.29 87.21
CA ALA A 44 53.30 -11.06 88.09
C ALA A 44 54.65 -11.34 87.39
N ASP A 45 54.68 -12.29 86.45
CA ASP A 45 55.83 -12.52 85.56
C ASP A 45 55.43 -12.20 84.12
N VAL A 46 56.16 -11.28 83.48
CA VAL A 46 55.94 -10.88 82.09
C VAL A 46 57.12 -11.36 81.23
N THR A 47 56.89 -12.38 80.41
CA THR A 47 57.84 -12.88 79.42
C THR A 47 57.61 -12.20 78.07
N VAL A 48 58.57 -11.39 77.63
CA VAL A 48 58.61 -10.83 76.29
C VAL A 48 59.56 -11.65 75.43
N SER A 49 59.03 -12.24 74.35
CA SER A 49 59.84 -13.02 73.42
C SER A 49 59.87 -12.39 72.04
N ARG A 50 61.03 -12.42 71.41
CA ARG A 50 61.20 -12.09 69.99
C ARG A 50 61.71 -13.31 69.25
N ARG A 51 61.00 -13.71 68.20
CA ARG A 51 61.39 -14.78 67.28
C ARG A 51 61.82 -14.17 65.96
N LEU A 52 62.97 -14.60 65.46
CA LEU A 52 63.53 -14.14 64.19
C LEU A 52 63.81 -15.34 63.28
N TYR A 53 63.26 -15.29 62.08
CA TYR A 53 63.42 -16.32 61.07
C TYR A 53 64.45 -15.88 60.02
N ARG A 54 65.10 -16.84 59.35
CA ARG A 54 66.01 -16.55 58.22
C ARG A 54 65.31 -15.86 57.03
N SER A 55 63.97 -15.87 56.97
CA SER A 55 63.18 -15.12 55.98
C SER A 55 63.23 -13.60 56.18
N GLY A 56 63.75 -13.13 57.31
CA GLY A 56 63.74 -11.72 57.70
C GLY A 56 62.47 -11.33 58.49
N GLU A 57 61.51 -12.23 58.65
CA GLU A 57 60.32 -12.01 59.47
C GLU A 57 60.68 -12.02 60.96
N SER A 58 60.09 -11.08 61.71
CA SER A 58 60.27 -10.91 63.14
C SER A 58 58.91 -10.95 63.83
N GLU A 59 58.71 -11.94 64.68
CA GLU A 59 57.51 -12.09 65.49
C GLU A 59 57.78 -11.68 66.94
N TYR A 60 56.76 -11.12 67.57
CA TYR A 60 56.80 -10.54 68.90
C TYR A 60 55.74 -11.22 69.75
N TYR A 61 56.13 -11.61 70.97
CA TYR A 61 55.24 -12.31 71.89
C TYR A 61 55.31 -11.70 73.28
N ILE A 62 54.15 -11.61 73.95
CA ILE A 62 54.02 -11.29 75.38
C ILE A 62 53.33 -12.50 76.01
N ASN A 63 53.95 -13.14 77.01
CA ASN A 63 53.45 -14.35 77.66
C ASN A 63 52.96 -15.42 76.66
N ASN A 64 53.79 -15.71 75.64
CA ASN A 64 53.49 -16.62 74.52
C ASN A 64 52.31 -16.23 73.60
N THR A 65 51.72 -15.05 73.75
CA THR A 65 50.69 -14.53 72.82
C THR A 65 51.33 -13.65 71.74
N LEU A 66 50.96 -13.85 70.48
CA LEU A 66 51.47 -13.06 69.36
C LEU A 66 50.93 -11.62 69.46
N CYS A 67 51.82 -10.63 69.37
CA CYS A 67 51.49 -9.22 69.46
C CYS A 67 52.21 -8.40 68.39
N ARG A 68 51.78 -7.16 68.17
CA ARG A 68 52.46 -6.25 67.23
C ARG A 68 53.63 -5.57 67.93
N LEU A 69 54.61 -5.14 67.14
CA LEU A 69 55.71 -4.31 67.64
C LEU A 69 55.20 -3.04 68.34
N LYS A 70 54.09 -2.45 67.85
CA LYS A 70 53.47 -1.27 68.47
C LYS A 70 53.00 -1.56 69.90
N ASP A 71 52.44 -2.75 70.13
CA ASP A 71 51.89 -3.15 71.42
C ASP A 71 53.02 -3.33 72.46
N ILE A 72 54.15 -3.94 72.05
CA ILE A 72 55.37 -4.01 72.89
C ILE A 72 55.94 -2.62 73.15
N GLN A 73 55.97 -1.74 72.15
CA GLN A 73 56.45 -0.38 72.32
C GLN A 73 55.58 0.41 73.30
N GLU A 74 54.25 0.31 73.20
CA GLU A 74 53.32 0.95 74.14
C GLU A 74 53.43 0.35 75.55
N LEU A 75 53.71 -0.95 75.67
CA LEU A 75 53.92 -1.61 76.97
C LEU A 75 55.14 -1.06 77.72
N PHE A 76 56.23 -0.74 77.01
CA PHE A 76 57.44 -0.16 77.59
C PHE A 76 57.51 1.37 77.47
N MET A 77 56.45 2.02 76.99
CA MET A 77 56.32 3.47 77.11
C MET A 77 56.09 3.79 78.60
N ASP A 78 56.86 4.73 79.13
CA ASP A 78 56.84 5.21 80.53
C ASP A 78 57.61 4.36 81.55
N THR A 79 58.16 3.19 81.19
CA THR A 79 59.03 2.37 82.08
C THR A 79 60.53 2.64 81.92
N GLY A 80 60.92 3.56 81.02
CA GLY A 80 62.32 3.92 80.75
C GLY A 80 63.13 2.87 79.96
N ILE A 81 62.58 1.68 79.70
CA ILE A 81 63.20 0.55 78.96
C ILE A 81 62.82 0.57 77.46
N GLY A 82 62.26 1.67 76.96
CA GLY A 82 61.85 1.84 75.57
C GLY A 82 63.00 1.75 74.54
N LYS A 83 62.65 1.75 73.24
CA LYS A 83 63.61 1.69 72.12
C LYS A 83 64.70 2.78 72.18
N GLU A 84 64.40 3.93 72.77
CA GLU A 84 65.31 5.05 72.97
C GLU A 84 65.77 5.22 74.44
N GLY A 85 65.33 4.31 75.31
CA GLY A 85 65.55 4.33 76.75
C GLY A 85 67.02 4.49 77.17
N TYR A 86 67.19 5.19 78.28
CA TYR A 86 68.48 5.47 78.92
C TYR A 86 69.06 4.24 79.67
N SER A 87 68.27 3.19 79.85
CA SER A 87 68.63 1.98 80.63
C SER A 87 69.73 1.12 80.00
N ILE A 88 70.06 1.32 78.71
CA ILE A 88 71.13 0.59 78.02
C ILE A 88 72.14 1.58 77.43
N ILE A 89 73.31 1.68 78.06
CA ILE A 89 74.43 2.51 77.61
C ILE A 89 75.33 1.68 76.68
N GLY A 90 75.11 1.84 75.37
CA GLY A 90 75.99 1.27 74.34
C GLY A 90 77.25 2.12 74.12
N GLN A 91 78.30 1.52 73.56
CA GLN A 91 79.52 2.25 73.18
C GLN A 91 79.18 3.42 72.24
N GLY A 92 79.63 4.63 72.57
CA GLY A 92 79.35 5.86 71.82
C GLY A 92 78.03 6.59 72.16
N LYS A 93 77.13 6.02 72.98
CA LYS A 93 75.89 6.72 73.38
C LYS A 93 76.13 7.95 74.27
N ILE A 94 77.17 7.95 75.11
CA ILE A 94 77.49 9.09 75.99
C ILE A 94 77.90 10.31 75.16
N GLU A 95 78.73 10.11 74.13
CA GLU A 95 79.13 11.16 73.20
C GLU A 95 77.95 11.69 72.40
N ALA A 96 77.03 10.82 71.97
CA ALA A 96 75.81 11.20 71.26
C ALA A 96 74.84 12.04 72.12
N ILE A 97 74.77 11.83 73.44
CA ILE A 97 73.94 12.65 74.33
C ILE A 97 74.55 14.05 74.49
N LEU A 98 75.88 14.13 74.62
CA LEU A 98 76.62 15.39 74.78
C LEU A 98 76.64 16.22 73.49
N SER A 99 76.80 15.57 72.33
CA SER A 99 76.93 16.21 71.01
C SER A 99 75.63 16.23 70.17
N GLY A 100 74.55 15.60 70.65
CA GLY A 100 73.27 15.49 69.92
C GLY A 100 72.54 16.82 69.72
N ARG A 101 71.68 16.88 68.68
CA ARG A 101 70.90 18.09 68.36
C ARG A 101 69.88 18.40 69.46
N PRO A 102 69.47 19.67 69.64
CA PRO A 102 68.48 20.05 70.64
C PRO A 102 67.17 19.25 70.57
N GLU A 103 66.71 18.88 69.37
CA GLU A 103 65.51 18.06 69.16
C GLU A 103 65.68 16.61 69.66
N GLU A 104 66.85 16.01 69.45
CA GLU A 104 67.17 14.65 69.92
C GLU A 104 67.32 14.65 71.44
N ARG A 105 67.97 15.68 72.00
CA ARG A 105 68.05 15.88 73.45
C ARG A 105 66.68 16.10 74.08
N ARG A 106 65.80 16.84 73.39
CA ARG A 106 64.42 17.05 73.83
C ARG A 106 63.65 15.74 73.89
N LYS A 107 63.75 14.85 72.89
CA LYS A 107 63.10 13.53 72.94
C LYS A 107 63.51 12.72 74.16
N LEU A 108 64.80 12.73 74.50
CA LEU A 108 65.31 12.05 75.70
C LEU A 108 64.75 12.66 77.00
N ILE A 109 64.64 13.99 77.08
CA ILE A 109 64.04 14.69 78.23
C ILE A 109 62.54 14.40 78.32
N GLU A 110 61.85 14.39 77.18
CA GLU A 110 60.41 14.09 77.10
C GLU A 110 60.11 12.63 77.51
N GLU A 111 60.99 11.68 77.16
CA GLU A 111 60.92 10.28 77.59
C GLU A 111 61.21 10.14 79.08
N ALA A 112 62.22 10.85 79.61
CA ALA A 112 62.49 10.90 81.05
C ALA A 112 61.36 11.55 81.86
N ALA A 113 60.63 12.49 81.26
CA ALA A 113 59.47 13.14 81.86
C ALA A 113 58.16 12.33 81.73
N GLY A 114 58.17 11.17 81.03
CA GLY A 114 56.99 10.32 80.85
C GLY A 114 55.85 10.95 80.04
N ILE A 115 56.12 11.96 79.20
CA ILE A 115 55.07 12.67 78.44
C ILE A 115 54.86 12.13 77.01
N VAL A 116 55.70 11.18 76.57
CA VAL A 116 55.72 10.67 75.19
C VAL A 116 54.40 10.00 74.81
N LYS A 117 53.80 9.24 75.74
CA LYS A 117 52.50 8.57 75.52
C LYS A 117 51.36 9.56 75.27
N PHE A 118 51.31 10.65 76.03
CA PHE A 118 50.27 11.68 75.85
C PHE A 118 50.44 12.46 74.55
N LYS A 119 51.69 12.79 74.19
CA LYS A 119 52.02 13.51 72.95
C LYS A 119 51.66 12.70 71.71
N THR A 120 52.04 11.42 71.68
CA THR A 120 51.71 10.50 70.57
C THR A 120 50.20 10.30 70.42
N ARG A 121 49.46 10.14 71.54
CA ARG A 121 47.99 10.07 71.51
C ARG A 121 47.34 11.35 71.00
N LYS A 122 47.87 12.52 71.39
CA LYS A 122 47.39 13.82 70.89
C LYS A 122 47.57 13.94 69.38
N GLU A 123 48.77 13.66 68.87
CA GLU A 123 49.06 13.72 67.43
C GLU A 123 48.18 12.74 66.62
N GLU A 124 47.94 11.53 67.13
CA GLU A 124 47.03 10.57 66.50
C GLU A 124 45.57 11.06 66.49
N ALA A 125 45.11 11.68 67.58
CA ALA A 125 43.76 12.22 67.70
C ALA A 125 43.55 13.44 66.77
N GLU A 126 44.52 14.36 66.71
CA GLU A 126 44.50 15.51 65.80
C GLU A 126 44.45 15.05 64.33
N LYS A 127 45.22 14.02 63.98
CA LYS A 127 45.18 13.45 62.63
C LYS A 127 43.83 12.80 62.30
N LYS A 128 43.22 12.10 63.26
CA LYS A 128 41.88 11.52 63.09
C LYS A 128 40.82 12.61 62.91
N LEU A 129 40.90 13.68 63.71
CA LEU A 129 39.98 14.81 63.63
C LEU A 129 40.06 15.50 62.26
N ALA A 130 41.27 15.80 61.79
CA ALA A 130 41.48 16.40 60.48
C ALA A 130 40.89 15.53 59.35
N ASN A 131 41.09 14.20 59.42
CA ASN A 131 40.49 13.28 58.46
C ASN A 131 38.95 13.28 58.51
N THR A 132 38.36 13.36 59.71
CA THR A 132 36.89 13.44 59.85
C THR A 132 36.32 14.74 59.33
N GLU A 133 36.99 15.87 59.53
CA GLU A 133 36.60 17.16 58.95
C GLU A 133 36.62 17.10 57.42
N GLN A 134 37.68 16.52 56.85
CA GLN A 134 37.77 16.34 55.40
C GLN A 134 36.66 15.43 54.86
N ASN A 135 36.29 14.38 55.60
CA ASN A 135 35.16 13.52 55.23
C ASN A 135 33.82 14.26 55.29
N LEU A 136 33.61 15.14 56.26
CA LEU A 136 32.39 15.95 56.35
C LEU A 136 32.28 16.93 55.19
N VAL A 137 33.37 17.60 54.81
CA VAL A 137 33.41 18.46 53.63
C VAL A 137 32.97 17.67 52.40
N ARG A 138 33.53 16.47 52.20
CA ARG A 138 33.16 15.60 51.09
C ARG A 138 31.68 15.17 51.11
N ILE A 139 31.11 14.90 52.28
CA ILE A 139 29.69 14.55 52.40
C ILE A 139 28.82 15.75 52.01
N ASN A 140 29.18 16.96 52.43
CA ASN A 140 28.46 18.17 52.07
C ASN A 140 28.53 18.45 50.56
N ASP A 141 29.69 18.24 49.93
CA ASP A 141 29.83 18.35 48.47
C ASP A 141 28.90 17.34 47.76
N ILE A 142 28.83 16.10 48.25
CA ILE A 142 27.93 15.08 47.69
C ILE A 142 26.47 15.51 47.86
N LEU A 143 26.09 16.01 49.03
CA LEU A 143 24.73 16.49 49.32
C LEU A 143 24.34 17.64 48.40
N SER A 144 25.20 18.65 48.23
CA SER A 144 24.91 19.77 47.33
C SER A 144 24.74 19.29 45.88
N THR A 145 25.54 18.31 45.46
CA THR A 145 25.40 17.70 44.13
C THR A 145 24.04 17.00 43.94
N TYR A 146 23.48 16.40 44.99
CA TYR A 146 22.13 15.80 44.93
C TYR A 146 21.02 16.84 44.98
N GLU A 147 21.20 17.92 45.75
CA GLU A 147 20.27 19.05 45.81
C GLU A 147 20.15 19.75 44.45
N GLU A 148 21.27 19.96 43.75
CA GLU A 148 21.27 20.50 42.38
C GLU A 148 20.51 19.61 41.39
N ARG A 149 20.47 18.29 41.61
CA ARG A 149 19.74 17.34 40.75
C ARG A 149 18.26 17.25 41.08
N LEU A 150 17.84 17.60 42.29
CA LEU A 150 16.45 17.52 42.74
C LEU A 150 15.55 18.50 41.99
N GLU A 151 16.00 19.73 41.77
CA GLU A 151 15.18 20.77 41.11
C GLU A 151 14.87 20.44 39.64
N PRO A 152 15.85 20.03 38.78
CA PRO A 152 15.56 19.53 37.44
C PRO A 152 14.61 18.33 37.44
N LEU A 153 14.81 17.38 38.37
CA LEU A 153 13.97 16.18 38.47
C LEU A 153 12.53 16.52 38.85
N GLN A 154 12.32 17.53 39.70
CA GLN A 154 11.00 18.03 40.04
C GLN A 154 10.30 18.65 38.82
N ILE A 155 11.04 19.42 38.01
CA ILE A 155 10.51 19.98 36.76
C ILE A 155 10.14 18.88 35.77
N GLU A 156 10.96 17.83 35.65
CA GLU A 156 10.68 16.67 34.81
C GLU A 156 9.44 15.89 35.29
N HIS A 157 9.30 15.68 36.60
CA HIS A 157 8.13 15.07 37.20
C HIS A 157 6.85 15.87 36.89
N ASP A 158 6.89 17.19 37.05
CA ASP A 158 5.71 18.04 36.81
C ASP A 158 5.34 18.11 35.33
N LYS A 159 6.33 18.07 34.43
CA LYS A 159 6.11 17.91 32.98
C LYS A 159 5.45 16.57 32.66
N ALA A 160 5.96 15.48 33.23
CA ALA A 160 5.40 14.14 33.02
C ALA A 160 3.95 14.04 33.53
N LYS A 161 3.66 14.63 34.70
CA LYS A 161 2.31 14.68 35.26
C LYS A 161 1.35 15.49 34.39
N LYS A 162 1.79 16.63 33.85
CA LYS A 162 1.01 17.42 32.88
C LYS A 162 0.77 16.65 31.59
N PHE A 163 1.80 15.97 31.07
CA PHE A 163 1.69 15.13 29.88
C PHE A 163 0.64 14.02 30.06
N LEU A 164 0.69 13.28 31.17
CA LEU A 164 -0.29 12.23 31.47
C LEU A 164 -1.71 12.78 31.47
N LYS A 165 -1.94 13.91 32.15
CA LYS A 165 -3.27 14.56 32.19
C LYS A 165 -3.75 15.02 30.81
N LEU A 166 -2.87 15.61 30.02
CA LEU A 166 -3.20 16.04 28.65
C LEU A 166 -3.45 14.85 27.72
N SER A 167 -2.70 13.76 27.88
CA SER A 167 -2.87 12.52 27.12
C SER A 167 -4.20 11.87 27.42
N GLU A 168 -4.62 11.84 28.69
CA GLU A 168 -5.93 11.33 29.10
C GLU A 168 -7.06 12.19 28.50
N GLN A 169 -6.95 13.51 28.57
CA GLN A 169 -7.90 14.43 27.95
C GLN A 169 -7.96 14.27 26.41
N LEU A 170 -6.81 14.09 25.76
CA LEU A 170 -6.76 13.84 24.32
C LEU A 170 -7.49 12.54 23.98
N MET A 171 -7.22 11.47 24.73
CA MET A 171 -7.86 10.17 24.52
C MET A 171 -9.38 10.24 24.68
N GLU A 172 -9.88 10.94 25.72
CA GLU A 172 -11.33 11.17 25.88
C GLU A 172 -11.95 11.90 24.68
N LYS A 173 -11.25 12.91 24.14
CA LYS A 173 -11.73 13.66 22.98
C LYS A 173 -11.67 12.85 21.69
N GLU A 174 -10.62 12.06 21.49
CA GLU A 174 -10.50 11.15 20.35
C GLU A 174 -11.61 10.10 20.36
N VAL A 175 -11.87 9.47 21.52
CA VAL A 175 -12.98 8.52 21.68
C VAL A 175 -14.31 9.20 21.40
N SER A 176 -14.52 10.43 21.89
CA SER A 176 -15.76 11.19 21.62
C SER A 176 -15.95 11.48 20.13
N ILE A 177 -14.88 11.85 19.40
CA ILE A 177 -14.93 12.07 17.95
C ILE A 177 -15.23 10.76 17.22
N LEU A 178 -14.60 9.65 17.63
CA LEU A 178 -14.84 8.34 17.04
C LEU A 178 -16.30 7.90 17.22
N ILE A 179 -16.86 8.07 18.42
CA ILE A 179 -18.28 7.79 18.68
C ILE A 179 -19.18 8.63 17.76
N HIS A 180 -18.92 9.93 17.64
CA HIS A 180 -19.68 10.81 16.76
C HIS A 180 -19.58 10.39 15.28
N LEU A 181 -18.40 9.96 14.82
CA LEU A 181 -18.20 9.46 13.47
C LEU A 181 -18.96 8.15 13.23
N ILE A 182 -18.98 7.24 14.22
CA ILE A 182 -19.74 5.99 14.17
C ILE A 182 -21.24 6.31 14.08
N GLU A 183 -21.77 7.19 14.93
CA GLU A 183 -23.18 7.60 14.88
C GLU A 183 -23.55 8.21 13.52
N LYS A 184 -22.71 9.11 12.99
CA LYS A 184 -22.93 9.71 11.67
C LYS A 184 -22.93 8.66 10.55
N ASN A 185 -22.05 7.67 10.63
CA ASN A 185 -22.01 6.58 9.67
C ASN A 185 -23.23 5.66 9.80
N ASN A 186 -23.69 5.37 11.02
CA ASN A 186 -24.92 4.60 11.24
C ASN A 186 -26.13 5.30 10.63
N ILE A 187 -26.27 6.62 10.79
CA ILE A 187 -27.33 7.39 10.13
C ILE A 187 -27.28 7.22 8.60
N LYS A 188 -26.08 7.27 8.00
CA LYS A 188 -25.94 7.04 6.55
C LYS A 188 -26.30 5.61 6.14
N VAL A 189 -25.92 4.61 6.95
CA VAL A 189 -26.28 3.21 6.71
C VAL A 189 -27.81 3.03 6.77
N ASP A 190 -28.47 3.68 7.72
CA ASP A 190 -29.94 3.69 7.82
C ASP A 190 -30.60 4.39 6.62
N GLU A 191 -30.02 5.49 6.12
CA GLU A 191 -30.49 6.13 4.89
C GLU A 191 -30.33 5.22 3.67
N TYR A 192 -29.19 4.53 3.53
CA TYR A 192 -28.95 3.62 2.41
C TYR A 192 -29.83 2.38 2.48
N SER A 193 -30.03 1.79 3.66
CA SER A 193 -30.94 0.65 3.83
C SER A 193 -32.38 1.02 3.47
N ARG A 194 -32.85 2.23 3.85
CA ARG A 194 -34.16 2.73 3.40
C ARG A 194 -34.24 2.90 1.88
N LYS A 195 -33.17 3.36 1.23
CA LYS A 195 -33.12 3.47 -0.24
C LYS A 195 -33.16 2.08 -0.90
N ILE A 196 -32.43 1.11 -0.36
CA ILE A 196 -32.44 -0.28 -0.85
C ILE A 196 -33.85 -0.86 -0.74
N ASN A 197 -34.50 -0.74 0.43
CA ASN A 197 -35.86 -1.25 0.61
C ASN A 197 -36.86 -0.65 -0.37
N LYS A 198 -36.76 0.65 -0.68
CA LYS A 198 -37.60 1.29 -1.71
C LYS A 198 -37.37 0.72 -3.10
N ILE A 199 -36.10 0.50 -3.47
CA ILE A 199 -35.76 -0.10 -4.77
C ILE A 199 -36.26 -1.55 -4.83
N ASP A 200 -36.16 -2.32 -3.74
CA ASP A 200 -36.68 -3.68 -3.68
C ASP A 200 -38.21 -3.72 -3.81
N GLU A 201 -38.93 -2.78 -3.20
CA GLU A 201 -40.37 -2.60 -3.40
C GLU A 201 -40.71 -2.27 -4.87
N GLU A 202 -39.95 -1.37 -5.51
CA GLU A 202 -40.11 -1.04 -6.94
C GLU A 202 -39.84 -2.26 -7.85
N ILE A 203 -38.79 -3.03 -7.57
CA ILE A 203 -38.48 -4.27 -8.28
C ILE A 203 -39.60 -5.30 -8.09
N GLY A 204 -40.14 -5.43 -6.88
CA GLY A 204 -41.29 -6.27 -6.59
C GLY A 204 -42.52 -5.87 -7.42
N GLY A 205 -42.82 -4.56 -7.48
CA GLY A 205 -43.90 -4.01 -8.29
C GLY A 205 -43.73 -4.28 -9.79
N LEU A 206 -42.53 -4.04 -10.33
CA LEU A 206 -42.21 -4.32 -11.73
C LEU A 206 -42.27 -5.82 -12.06
N SER A 207 -41.87 -6.68 -11.13
CA SER A 207 -41.97 -8.13 -11.28
C SER A 207 -43.43 -8.59 -11.34
N MET A 208 -44.31 -8.02 -10.50
CA MET A 208 -45.75 -8.28 -10.59
C MET A 208 -46.33 -7.81 -11.92
N GLN A 209 -45.98 -6.60 -12.38
CA GLN A 209 -46.41 -6.09 -13.69
C GLN A 209 -45.95 -7.02 -14.82
N LYS A 210 -44.69 -7.44 -14.81
CA LYS A 210 -44.16 -8.41 -15.78
C LYS A 210 -44.94 -9.73 -15.76
N SER A 211 -45.30 -10.23 -14.57
CA SER A 211 -46.11 -11.45 -14.46
C SER A 211 -47.51 -11.27 -15.01
N THR A 212 -48.15 -10.11 -14.78
CA THR A 212 -49.48 -9.83 -15.34
C THR A 212 -49.46 -9.71 -16.87
N ILE A 213 -48.42 -9.08 -17.42
CA ILE A 213 -48.24 -8.95 -18.87
C ILE A 213 -47.98 -10.32 -19.50
N LYS A 214 -47.14 -11.16 -18.88
CA LYS A 214 -46.93 -12.54 -19.34
C LYS A 214 -48.22 -13.34 -19.35
N ALA A 215 -49.02 -13.29 -18.27
CA ALA A 215 -50.30 -13.97 -18.23
C ALA A 215 -51.29 -13.46 -19.29
N ALA A 216 -51.24 -12.17 -19.63
CA ALA A 216 -52.03 -11.62 -20.73
C ALA A 216 -51.53 -12.09 -22.12
N LEU A 217 -50.21 -12.19 -22.31
CA LEU A 217 -49.61 -12.74 -23.53
C LEU A 217 -49.97 -14.22 -23.71
N ASP A 218 -49.89 -15.02 -22.65
CA ASP A 218 -50.24 -16.44 -22.70
C ASP A 218 -51.73 -16.63 -23.08
N LYS A 219 -52.62 -15.78 -22.58
CA LYS A 219 -54.04 -15.76 -22.99
C LYS A 219 -54.20 -15.42 -24.47
N LEU A 220 -53.53 -14.38 -24.96
CA LEU A 220 -53.62 -13.97 -26.35
C LEU A 220 -53.02 -15.03 -27.29
N GLN A 221 -51.97 -15.73 -26.87
CA GLN A 221 -51.37 -16.81 -27.64
C GLN A 221 -52.32 -18.01 -27.73
N ASN A 222 -53.02 -18.37 -26.64
CA ASN A 222 -54.06 -19.40 -26.68
C ASN A 222 -55.25 -18.99 -27.58
N GLU A 223 -55.64 -17.72 -27.58
CA GLU A 223 -56.66 -17.21 -28.51
C GLU A 223 -56.21 -17.29 -29.97
N LEU A 224 -54.95 -16.97 -30.26
CA LEU A 224 -54.36 -17.08 -31.58
C LEU A 224 -54.33 -18.55 -32.06
N GLU A 225 -53.87 -19.47 -31.22
CA GLU A 225 -53.84 -20.90 -31.54
C GLU A 225 -55.25 -21.43 -31.82
N ASN A 226 -56.26 -21.01 -31.04
CA ASN A 226 -57.65 -21.38 -31.29
C ASN A 226 -58.15 -20.84 -32.65
N HIS A 227 -57.81 -19.60 -33.00
CA HIS A 227 -58.17 -19.04 -34.31
C HIS A 227 -57.45 -19.72 -35.47
N GLU A 228 -56.19 -20.12 -35.29
CA GLU A 228 -55.46 -20.92 -36.29
C GLU A 228 -56.10 -22.29 -36.50
N GLN A 229 -56.48 -22.98 -35.41
CA GLN A 229 -57.19 -24.26 -35.49
C GLN A 229 -58.56 -24.11 -36.17
N GLN A 230 -59.30 -23.04 -35.87
CA GLN A 230 -60.55 -22.73 -36.58
C GLN A 230 -60.30 -22.48 -38.08
N SER A 231 -59.26 -21.72 -38.43
CA SER A 231 -58.88 -21.46 -39.82
C SER A 231 -58.50 -22.73 -40.59
N ILE A 232 -57.81 -23.67 -39.93
CA ILE A 232 -57.48 -24.99 -40.50
C ILE A 232 -58.76 -25.80 -40.73
N ASN A 233 -59.64 -25.90 -39.73
CA ASN A 233 -60.92 -26.60 -39.85
C ASN A 233 -61.79 -26.02 -40.97
N ASP A 234 -61.83 -24.68 -41.11
CA ASP A 234 -62.58 -24.02 -42.17
C ASP A 234 -61.99 -24.31 -43.56
N LYS A 235 -60.65 -24.37 -43.68
CA LYS A 235 -59.98 -24.80 -44.92
C LYS A 235 -60.30 -26.25 -45.27
N ASP A 236 -60.25 -27.16 -44.30
CA ASP A 236 -60.59 -28.57 -44.51
C ASP A 236 -62.06 -28.73 -44.92
N ASN A 237 -62.97 -28.00 -44.27
CA ASN A 237 -64.37 -27.94 -44.66
C ASN A 237 -64.56 -27.40 -46.08
N TYR A 238 -63.82 -26.37 -46.46
CA TYR A 238 -63.84 -25.83 -47.82
C TYR A 238 -63.35 -26.86 -48.86
N TYR A 239 -62.23 -27.55 -48.61
CA TYR A 239 -61.72 -28.59 -49.51
C TYR A 239 -62.67 -29.78 -49.61
N ASN A 240 -63.31 -30.18 -48.51
CA ASN A 240 -64.34 -31.23 -48.52
C ASN A 240 -65.55 -30.82 -49.37
N CYS A 241 -66.03 -29.58 -49.24
CA CYS A 241 -67.09 -29.05 -50.10
C CYS A 241 -66.68 -28.97 -51.58
N LEU A 242 -65.43 -28.61 -51.87
CA LEU A 242 -64.89 -28.58 -53.23
C LEU A 242 -64.83 -29.98 -53.86
N ASN A 243 -64.34 -30.96 -53.10
CA ASN A 243 -64.30 -32.36 -53.54
C ASN A 243 -65.72 -32.90 -53.79
N ASN A 244 -66.66 -32.64 -52.89
CA ASN A 244 -68.07 -33.01 -53.08
C ASN A 244 -68.67 -32.39 -54.35
N LYS A 245 -68.39 -31.10 -54.60
CA LYS A 245 -68.81 -30.44 -55.84
C LYS A 245 -68.21 -31.11 -57.08
N GLN A 246 -66.95 -31.52 -57.03
CA GLN A 246 -66.27 -32.19 -58.15
C GLN A 246 -66.84 -33.60 -58.39
N SER A 247 -67.14 -34.36 -57.33
CA SER A 247 -67.84 -35.64 -57.43
C SER A 247 -69.23 -35.48 -58.06
N ILE A 248 -70.04 -34.52 -57.60
CA ILE A 248 -71.37 -34.25 -58.17
C ILE A 248 -71.27 -33.82 -59.64
N LEU A 249 -70.25 -33.02 -60.01
CA LEU A 249 -70.01 -32.65 -61.41
C LEU A 249 -69.66 -33.87 -62.28
N SER A 250 -68.80 -34.76 -61.77
CA SER A 250 -68.45 -35.99 -62.48
C SER A 250 -69.66 -36.93 -62.62
N GLU A 251 -70.50 -37.04 -61.60
CA GLU A 251 -71.75 -37.79 -61.65
C GLU A 251 -72.71 -37.20 -62.69
N ASN A 252 -72.85 -35.87 -62.74
CA ASN A 252 -73.64 -35.20 -63.77
C ASN A 252 -73.11 -35.43 -65.18
N GLN A 253 -71.78 -35.45 -65.37
CA GLN A 253 -71.18 -35.77 -66.68
C GLN A 253 -71.52 -37.20 -67.11
N VAL A 254 -71.37 -38.17 -66.21
CA VAL A 254 -71.73 -39.57 -66.49
C VAL A 254 -73.23 -39.70 -66.79
N LEU A 255 -74.09 -39.01 -66.04
CA LEU A 255 -75.53 -39.00 -66.30
C LEU A 255 -75.87 -38.37 -67.66
N ASN A 256 -75.20 -37.29 -68.05
CA ASN A 256 -75.39 -36.66 -69.35
C ASN A 256 -74.93 -37.55 -70.51
N GLU A 257 -73.79 -38.23 -70.38
CA GLU A 257 -73.37 -39.24 -71.36
C GLU A 257 -74.37 -40.40 -71.45
N ARG A 258 -74.93 -40.82 -70.31
CA ARG A 258 -75.96 -41.86 -70.28
C ARG A 258 -77.28 -41.41 -70.92
N ILE A 259 -77.68 -40.15 -70.74
CA ILE A 259 -78.82 -39.56 -71.45
C ILE A 259 -78.53 -39.55 -72.95
N SER A 260 -77.34 -39.10 -73.37
CA SER A 260 -76.93 -39.06 -74.79
C SER A 260 -76.99 -40.43 -75.46
N THR A 261 -76.48 -41.47 -74.79
CA THR A 261 -76.57 -42.86 -75.28
C THR A 261 -78.01 -43.35 -75.35
N LEU A 262 -78.84 -43.06 -74.35
CA LEU A 262 -80.27 -43.39 -74.36
C LEU A 262 -81.03 -42.67 -75.48
N THR A 263 -80.75 -41.40 -75.74
CA THR A 263 -81.32 -40.68 -76.89
C THR A 263 -80.87 -41.28 -78.21
N GLY A 264 -79.61 -41.71 -78.33
CA GLY A 264 -79.12 -42.44 -79.51
C GLY A 264 -79.83 -43.78 -79.71
N TYR A 265 -80.17 -44.50 -78.64
CA TYR A 265 -81.00 -45.70 -78.72
C TYR A 265 -82.43 -45.39 -79.15
N ILE A 266 -83.05 -44.33 -78.63
CA ILE A 266 -84.40 -43.90 -79.04
C ILE A 266 -84.42 -43.56 -80.53
N GLU A 267 -83.48 -42.76 -81.03
CA GLU A 267 -83.39 -42.43 -82.46
C GLU A 267 -83.21 -43.68 -83.32
N ARG A 268 -82.38 -44.64 -82.86
CA ARG A 268 -82.20 -45.90 -83.57
C ARG A 268 -83.49 -46.72 -83.61
N TYR A 269 -84.20 -46.83 -82.49
CA TYR A 269 -85.48 -47.54 -82.44
C TYR A 269 -86.57 -46.85 -83.26
N GLU A 270 -86.57 -45.53 -83.35
CA GLU A 270 -87.48 -44.80 -84.25
C GLU A 270 -87.18 -45.08 -85.72
N ARG A 271 -85.89 -45.12 -86.13
CA ARG A 271 -85.52 -45.54 -87.49
C ARG A 271 -85.87 -47.00 -87.77
N GLU A 272 -85.62 -47.90 -86.82
CA GLU A 272 -86.00 -49.31 -86.96
C GLU A 272 -87.53 -49.45 -87.10
N LYS A 273 -88.31 -48.63 -86.39
CA LYS A 273 -89.77 -48.58 -86.52
C LYS A 273 -90.20 -48.05 -87.89
N GLU A 274 -89.57 -47.00 -88.41
CA GLU A 274 -89.83 -46.50 -89.77
C GLU A 274 -89.46 -47.53 -90.86
N ASP A 275 -88.32 -48.21 -90.72
CA ASP A 275 -87.89 -49.27 -91.63
C ASP A 275 -88.85 -50.46 -91.61
N ILE A 276 -89.31 -50.87 -90.42
CA ILE A 276 -90.33 -51.91 -90.28
C ILE A 276 -91.65 -51.44 -90.91
N PHE A 277 -92.04 -50.18 -90.74
CA PHE A 277 -93.26 -49.63 -91.34
C PHE A 277 -93.18 -49.61 -92.88
N ASN A 278 -92.04 -49.22 -93.44
CA ASN A 278 -91.78 -49.27 -94.87
C ASN A 278 -91.77 -50.72 -95.39
N LYS A 279 -91.14 -51.66 -94.69
CA LYS A 279 -91.22 -53.10 -95.01
C LYS A 279 -92.65 -53.61 -94.96
N LEU A 280 -93.47 -53.17 -94.00
CA LEU A 280 -94.89 -53.55 -93.88
C LEU A 280 -95.70 -53.01 -95.08
N LYS A 281 -95.38 -51.80 -95.52
CA LYS A 281 -95.98 -51.19 -96.72
C LYS A 281 -95.58 -51.94 -97.99
N ASP A 282 -94.31 -52.31 -98.12
CA ASP A 282 -93.82 -53.12 -99.23
C ASP A 282 -94.40 -54.54 -99.21
N LEU A 283 -94.52 -55.16 -98.04
CA LEU A 283 -95.17 -56.46 -97.86
C LEU A 283 -96.66 -56.40 -98.17
N ASN A 284 -97.36 -55.30 -97.86
CA ASN A 284 -98.76 -55.12 -98.28
C ASN A 284 -98.88 -54.95 -99.79
N ASN A 285 -97.99 -54.17 -100.42
CA ASN A 285 -97.95 -54.06 -101.89
C ASN A 285 -97.62 -55.42 -102.54
N GLN A 286 -96.69 -56.18 -101.95
CA GLN A 286 -96.39 -57.55 -102.39
C GLN A 286 -97.56 -58.50 -102.15
N ARG A 287 -98.29 -58.37 -101.03
CA ARG A 287 -99.49 -59.15 -100.74
C ARG A 287 -100.58 -58.86 -101.77
N ASP A 288 -100.82 -57.60 -102.11
CA ASP A 288 -101.83 -57.22 -103.09
C ASP A 288 -101.43 -57.70 -104.51
N ASN A 289 -100.14 -57.62 -104.87
CA ASN A 289 -99.62 -58.24 -106.10
C ASN A 289 -99.70 -59.77 -106.07
N LEU A 290 -99.41 -60.40 -104.94
CA LEU A 290 -99.54 -61.84 -104.74
C LEU A 290 -100.99 -62.27 -104.77
N GLU A 291 -101.96 -61.46 -104.34
CA GLU A 291 -103.39 -61.73 -104.46
C GLU A 291 -103.83 -61.76 -105.93
N ILE A 292 -103.28 -60.86 -106.74
CA ILE A 292 -103.44 -60.87 -108.20
C ILE A 292 -102.80 -62.14 -108.80
N GLN A 293 -101.57 -62.47 -108.39
CA GLN A 293 -100.90 -63.70 -108.84
C GLN A 293 -101.55 -64.98 -108.30
N LEU A 294 -102.24 -64.95 -107.17
CA LEU A 294 -102.89 -66.10 -106.56
C LEU A 294 -104.22 -66.39 -107.24
N LYS A 295 -104.91 -65.36 -107.78
CA LYS A 295 -105.97 -65.56 -108.77
C LYS A 295 -105.44 -66.24 -110.04
N GLU A 296 -104.31 -65.78 -110.59
CA GLU A 296 -103.67 -66.41 -111.77
C GLU A 296 -103.13 -67.82 -111.47
N LYS A 297 -102.65 -68.08 -110.25
CA LYS A 297 -102.14 -69.39 -109.83
C LYS A 297 -103.23 -70.35 -109.37
N GLN A 298 -104.40 -69.91 -108.91
CA GLN A 298 -105.55 -70.79 -108.71
C GLN A 298 -105.99 -71.42 -110.03
N GLU A 299 -105.96 -70.67 -111.14
CA GLU A 299 -106.18 -71.22 -112.49
C GLU A 299 -105.08 -72.20 -112.95
N ASN A 300 -103.85 -72.10 -112.40
CA ASN A 300 -102.76 -73.04 -112.69
C ASN A 300 -102.68 -74.22 -111.70
N LYS A 301 -103.21 -74.08 -110.48
CA LYS A 301 -103.23 -75.14 -109.47
C LYS A 301 -104.18 -76.26 -109.86
N ASP A 302 -105.30 -75.95 -110.48
CA ASP A 302 -106.19 -76.95 -111.09
C ASP A 302 -105.48 -77.81 -112.15
N LYS A 303 -104.39 -77.30 -112.76
CA LYS A 303 -103.57 -78.05 -113.73
C LYS A 303 -102.45 -78.87 -113.07
N ASN A 304 -101.86 -78.39 -111.96
CA ASN A 304 -100.69 -79.01 -111.31
C ASN A 304 -101.04 -80.02 -110.19
N ASP A 305 -102.23 -79.96 -109.58
CA ASP A 305 -102.67 -81.00 -108.63
C ASP A 305 -102.75 -82.40 -109.30
N ASN A 306 -102.82 -82.45 -110.63
CA ASN A 306 -102.70 -83.69 -111.40
C ASN A 306 -101.25 -84.23 -111.52
N GLN A 307 -100.21 -83.43 -111.25
CA GLN A 307 -98.80 -83.84 -111.39
C GLN A 307 -98.11 -84.19 -110.06
N ILE A 308 -98.53 -83.60 -108.92
CA ILE A 308 -97.83 -83.74 -107.62
C ILE A 308 -97.98 -85.15 -107.00
N LYS A 309 -99.05 -85.90 -107.30
CA LYS A 309 -99.19 -87.31 -106.86
C LYS A 309 -98.04 -88.25 -107.27
N SER A 310 -97.18 -87.83 -108.20
CA SER A 310 -96.10 -88.66 -108.74
C SER A 310 -94.75 -88.52 -108.03
N LEU A 311 -94.50 -87.45 -107.27
CA LEU A 311 -93.14 -87.10 -106.79
C LEU A 311 -92.89 -87.33 -105.29
N GLU A 312 -93.92 -87.53 -104.47
CA GLU A 312 -93.77 -87.75 -103.01
C GLU A 312 -93.07 -89.07 -102.64
N LEU A 313 -92.97 -90.02 -103.57
CA LEU A 313 -92.35 -91.33 -103.34
C LEU A 313 -90.80 -91.33 -103.32
N PHE A 314 -90.12 -90.23 -103.67
CA PHE A 314 -88.65 -90.25 -103.91
C PHE A 314 -87.79 -89.70 -102.75
N LEU A 315 -88.36 -88.99 -101.77
CA LEU A 315 -87.59 -88.20 -100.80
C LEU A 315 -87.14 -88.93 -99.52
N GLU A 316 -87.56 -90.18 -99.30
CA GLU A 316 -87.33 -90.87 -98.01
C GLU A 316 -85.93 -91.50 -97.82
N GLN A 317 -85.05 -91.50 -98.85
CA GLN A 317 -83.79 -92.28 -98.81
C GLN A 317 -82.51 -91.54 -98.36
N ILE A 318 -82.43 -90.20 -98.33
CA ILE A 318 -81.14 -89.48 -98.24
C ILE A 318 -80.65 -89.15 -96.80
N ASN A 319 -81.49 -89.24 -95.76
CA ASN A 319 -81.19 -88.67 -94.43
C ASN A 319 -80.20 -89.45 -93.52
N LYS A 320 -79.40 -90.42 -94.01
CA LYS A 320 -78.58 -91.29 -93.14
C LYS A 320 -77.07 -91.02 -93.06
N GLU A 321 -76.47 -90.06 -93.80
CA GLU A 321 -75.00 -89.95 -93.89
C GLU A 321 -74.31 -88.84 -93.04
N VAL A 322 -75.02 -87.92 -92.39
CA VAL A 322 -74.41 -86.68 -91.82
C VAL A 322 -73.77 -86.82 -90.41
N SER A 323 -74.01 -87.91 -89.69
CA SER A 323 -73.72 -88.00 -88.23
C SER A 323 -72.24 -88.16 -87.80
N LEU A 324 -71.27 -88.34 -88.70
CA LEU A 324 -69.90 -88.78 -88.32
C LEU A 324 -68.84 -87.67 -88.21
N GLY A 325 -69.13 -86.41 -88.57
CA GLY A 325 -68.11 -85.34 -88.67
C GLY A 325 -67.83 -84.53 -87.39
N GLU A 326 -68.75 -84.47 -86.42
CA GLU A 326 -68.70 -83.50 -85.31
C GLU A 326 -67.71 -83.85 -84.19
N ASP A 327 -67.33 -85.12 -84.03
CA ASP A 327 -66.54 -85.57 -82.87
C ASP A 327 -65.04 -85.19 -82.94
N THR A 328 -64.49 -84.86 -84.11
CA THR A 328 -63.06 -84.57 -84.26
C THR A 328 -62.64 -83.14 -83.89
N LEU A 329 -63.58 -82.19 -83.86
CA LEU A 329 -63.29 -80.76 -83.66
C LEU A 329 -63.00 -80.39 -82.18
N ASN A 330 -63.49 -81.18 -81.23
CA ASN A 330 -63.47 -80.82 -79.81
C ASN A 330 -62.12 -81.05 -79.10
N VAL A 331 -61.24 -81.91 -79.64
CA VAL A 331 -59.95 -82.25 -79.01
C VAL A 331 -58.91 -81.13 -79.19
N TYR A 332 -58.84 -80.49 -80.37
CA TYR A 332 -57.85 -79.44 -80.66
C TYR A 332 -58.05 -78.13 -79.87
N ASN A 333 -59.28 -77.82 -79.45
CA ASN A 333 -59.57 -76.59 -78.70
C ASN A 333 -59.06 -76.63 -77.25
N GLN A 334 -58.87 -77.82 -76.67
CA GLN A 334 -58.39 -77.96 -75.29
C GLN A 334 -56.88 -77.68 -75.17
N GLU A 335 -56.06 -78.06 -76.15
CA GLU A 335 -54.60 -77.84 -76.13
C GLU A 335 -54.21 -76.35 -76.27
N LEU A 336 -55.01 -75.56 -77.00
CA LEU A 336 -54.74 -74.14 -77.25
C LEU A 336 -54.89 -73.27 -75.98
N ILE A 337 -55.81 -73.64 -75.09
CA ILE A 337 -56.11 -72.90 -73.86
C ILE A 337 -54.98 -73.03 -72.82
N GLU A 338 -54.32 -74.18 -72.71
CA GLU A 338 -53.20 -74.37 -71.78
C GLU A 338 -51.95 -73.55 -72.17
N LEU A 339 -51.68 -73.43 -73.47
CA LEU A 339 -50.53 -72.68 -73.99
C LEU A 339 -50.66 -71.17 -73.73
N LEU A 340 -51.87 -70.61 -73.88
CA LEU A 340 -52.15 -69.20 -73.56
C LEU A 340 -51.92 -68.87 -72.09
N ARG A 341 -52.21 -69.80 -71.18
CA ARG A 341 -52.07 -69.60 -69.74
C ARG A 341 -50.59 -69.46 -69.33
N LYS A 342 -49.70 -70.30 -69.88
CA LYS A 342 -48.25 -70.23 -69.64
C LYS A 342 -47.64 -68.91 -70.13
N ILE A 343 -48.10 -68.37 -71.26
CA ILE A 343 -47.61 -67.10 -71.80
C ILE A 343 -47.93 -65.92 -70.86
N SER A 344 -49.14 -65.90 -70.27
CA SER A 344 -49.54 -64.85 -69.34
C SER A 344 -48.69 -64.83 -68.07
N ASP A 345 -48.35 -66.02 -67.53
CA ASP A 345 -47.56 -66.13 -66.30
C ASP A 345 -46.13 -65.64 -66.50
N TYR A 346 -45.47 -65.98 -67.61
CA TYR A 346 -44.14 -65.46 -67.94
C TYR A 346 -44.13 -63.95 -68.17
N LYS A 347 -45.19 -63.39 -68.78
CA LYS A 347 -45.29 -61.94 -69.00
C LYS A 347 -45.37 -61.16 -67.68
N ASN A 348 -46.10 -61.68 -66.70
CA ASN A 348 -46.24 -61.06 -65.37
C ASN A 348 -44.93 -61.13 -64.57
N GLN A 349 -44.17 -62.22 -64.70
CA GLN A 349 -42.85 -62.32 -64.07
C GLN A 349 -41.87 -61.28 -64.64
N ILE A 350 -41.87 -61.08 -65.97
CA ILE A 350 -41.01 -60.09 -66.62
C ILE A 350 -41.36 -58.65 -66.18
N THR A 351 -42.64 -58.30 -66.07
CA THR A 351 -43.04 -56.96 -65.61
C THR A 351 -42.66 -56.72 -64.16
N SER A 352 -42.83 -57.71 -63.27
CA SER A 352 -42.41 -57.57 -61.86
C SER A 352 -40.90 -57.38 -61.71
N ALA A 353 -40.08 -58.10 -62.48
CA ALA A 353 -38.62 -57.94 -62.47
C ALA A 353 -38.16 -56.57 -62.98
N LYS A 354 -38.83 -56.02 -64.01
CA LYS A 354 -38.54 -54.67 -64.53
C LYS A 354 -38.82 -53.57 -63.50
N ILE A 355 -39.95 -53.63 -62.80
CA ILE A 355 -40.31 -52.67 -61.76
C ILE A 355 -39.27 -52.69 -60.63
N ASN A 356 -38.83 -53.89 -60.22
CA ASN A 356 -37.80 -54.03 -59.18
C ASN A 356 -36.45 -53.44 -59.63
N HIS A 357 -36.06 -53.63 -60.89
CA HIS A 357 -34.84 -53.04 -61.44
C HIS A 357 -34.90 -51.50 -61.45
N GLU A 358 -36.02 -50.93 -61.87
CA GLU A 358 -36.19 -49.47 -61.91
C GLU A 358 -36.18 -48.85 -60.50
N ASN A 359 -36.77 -49.53 -59.51
CA ASN A 359 -36.74 -49.10 -58.12
C ASN A 359 -35.33 -49.16 -57.51
N LEU A 360 -34.56 -50.22 -57.80
CA LEU A 360 -33.17 -50.33 -57.36
C LEU A 360 -32.27 -49.27 -58.00
N PHE A 361 -32.50 -48.96 -59.29
CA PHE A 361 -31.76 -47.91 -60.00
C PHE A 361 -32.04 -46.52 -59.41
N LYS A 362 -33.31 -46.18 -59.15
CA LYS A 362 -33.67 -44.92 -58.47
C LYS A 362 -33.03 -44.81 -57.08
N ARG A 363 -32.97 -45.92 -56.34
CA ARG A 363 -32.31 -45.94 -55.02
C ARG A 363 -30.80 -45.76 -55.11
N GLN A 364 -30.16 -46.31 -56.14
CA GLN A 364 -28.74 -46.11 -56.41
C GLN A 364 -28.43 -44.64 -56.74
N GLU A 365 -29.25 -43.98 -57.57
CA GLU A 365 -29.07 -42.54 -57.86
C GLU A 365 -29.26 -41.67 -56.61
N GLN A 366 -30.28 -41.96 -55.79
CA GLN A 366 -30.49 -41.24 -54.53
C GLN A 366 -29.29 -41.37 -53.58
N LEU A 367 -28.74 -42.58 -53.43
CA LEU A 367 -27.55 -42.82 -52.62
C LEU A 367 -26.31 -42.10 -53.17
N LYS A 368 -26.16 -42.04 -54.50
CA LYS A 368 -25.05 -41.33 -55.14
C LYS A 368 -25.16 -39.81 -54.93
N GLY A 369 -26.36 -39.25 -55.06
CA GLY A 369 -26.62 -37.84 -54.76
C GLY A 369 -26.37 -37.48 -53.30
N GLN A 370 -26.75 -38.37 -52.36
CA GLN A 370 -26.42 -38.20 -50.94
C GLN A 370 -24.91 -38.24 -50.70
N TYR A 371 -24.18 -39.17 -51.32
CA TYR A 371 -22.73 -39.26 -51.21
C TYR A 371 -22.04 -37.99 -51.73
N GLU A 372 -22.44 -37.46 -52.88
CA GLU A 372 -21.92 -36.20 -53.44
C GLU A 372 -22.25 -35.00 -52.52
N GLY A 373 -23.46 -34.97 -51.93
CA GLY A 373 -23.85 -33.99 -50.91
C GLY A 373 -22.98 -34.05 -49.65
N PHE A 374 -22.68 -35.25 -49.14
CA PHE A 374 -21.77 -35.42 -48.01
C PHE A 374 -20.33 -35.01 -48.36
N ASN A 375 -19.86 -35.31 -49.56
CA ASN A 375 -18.50 -34.98 -49.98
C ASN A 375 -18.29 -33.47 -50.15
N THR A 376 -19.28 -32.77 -50.72
CA THR A 376 -19.28 -31.30 -50.79
C THR A 376 -19.34 -30.67 -49.40
N SER A 377 -20.18 -31.19 -48.51
CA SER A 377 -20.25 -30.75 -47.11
C SER A 377 -18.92 -30.97 -46.36
N LEU A 378 -18.27 -32.12 -46.56
CA LEU A 378 -16.94 -32.40 -45.99
C LEU A 378 -15.88 -31.43 -46.51
N LYS A 379 -15.92 -31.10 -47.81
CA LYS A 379 -14.99 -30.12 -48.39
C LYS A 379 -15.19 -28.73 -47.80
N ILE A 380 -16.44 -28.27 -47.68
CA ILE A 380 -16.79 -26.99 -47.04
C ILE A 380 -16.28 -26.99 -45.58
N ASN A 381 -16.59 -28.04 -44.83
CA ASN A 381 -16.16 -28.15 -43.43
C ASN A 381 -14.63 -28.16 -43.29
N SER A 382 -13.91 -28.84 -44.19
CA SER A 382 -12.44 -28.83 -44.20
C SER A 382 -11.86 -27.44 -44.48
N THR A 383 -12.47 -26.68 -45.39
CA THR A 383 -12.06 -25.30 -45.67
C THR A 383 -12.39 -24.34 -44.53
N THR A 384 -13.52 -24.53 -43.85
CA THR A 384 -13.85 -23.72 -42.67
C THR A 384 -12.92 -24.02 -41.51
N VAL A 385 -12.53 -25.28 -41.29
CA VAL A 385 -11.55 -25.64 -40.26
C VAL A 385 -10.20 -24.98 -40.56
N ALA A 386 -9.71 -25.06 -41.80
CA ALA A 386 -8.45 -24.40 -42.18
C ALA A 386 -8.50 -22.87 -42.00
N ALA A 387 -9.61 -22.22 -42.35
CA ALA A 387 -9.80 -20.79 -42.13
C ALA A 387 -9.83 -20.41 -40.64
N MET A 388 -10.51 -21.22 -39.81
CA MET A 388 -10.55 -21.02 -38.36
C MET A 388 -9.19 -21.25 -37.70
N GLU A 389 -8.40 -22.21 -38.18
CA GLU A 389 -7.02 -22.44 -37.71
C GLU A 389 -6.11 -21.25 -38.06
N GLU A 390 -6.26 -20.65 -39.24
CA GLU A 390 -5.52 -19.46 -39.63
C GLU A 390 -5.92 -18.23 -38.78
N GLU A 391 -7.21 -18.02 -38.52
CA GLU A 391 -7.67 -16.97 -37.61
C GLU A 391 -7.17 -17.21 -36.18
N GLN A 392 -7.20 -18.45 -35.70
CA GLN A 392 -6.68 -18.80 -34.39
C GLN A 392 -5.17 -18.50 -34.28
N ALA A 393 -4.40 -18.75 -35.33
CA ALA A 393 -2.98 -18.41 -35.39
C ALA A 393 -2.75 -16.89 -35.34
N LYS A 394 -3.53 -16.10 -36.11
CA LYS A 394 -3.48 -14.63 -36.10
C LYS A 394 -3.84 -14.06 -34.71
N LEU A 395 -4.91 -14.56 -34.10
CA LEU A 395 -5.32 -14.16 -32.75
C LEU A 395 -4.24 -14.49 -31.71
N LYS A 396 -3.58 -15.67 -31.80
CA LYS A 396 -2.46 -16.01 -30.92
C LYS A 396 -1.28 -15.04 -31.08
N GLU A 397 -0.94 -14.64 -32.30
CA GLU A 397 0.10 -13.61 -32.50
C GLU A 397 -0.29 -12.25 -31.93
N GLU A 398 -1.54 -11.82 -32.08
CA GLU A 398 -2.04 -10.57 -31.51
C GLU A 398 -2.04 -10.58 -29.98
N ILE A 399 -2.38 -11.72 -29.37
CA ILE A 399 -2.27 -11.92 -27.92
C ILE A 399 -0.82 -11.74 -27.48
N VAL A 400 0.15 -12.39 -28.14
CA VAL A 400 1.57 -12.26 -27.79
C VAL A 400 2.07 -10.82 -27.96
N LYS A 401 1.67 -10.12 -29.03
CA LYS A 401 1.99 -8.69 -29.23
C LYS A 401 1.40 -7.82 -28.10
N SER A 402 0.16 -8.09 -27.70
CA SER A 402 -0.52 -7.36 -26.63
C SER A 402 0.12 -7.62 -25.27
N GLU A 403 0.50 -8.87 -24.96
CA GLU A 403 1.21 -9.22 -23.74
C GLU A 403 2.58 -8.52 -23.64
N ASN A 404 3.30 -8.42 -24.76
CA ASN A 404 4.57 -7.70 -24.80
C ASN A 404 4.39 -6.19 -24.56
N ARG A 405 3.36 -5.57 -25.17
CA ARG A 405 2.99 -4.17 -24.88
C ARG A 405 2.64 -3.96 -23.41
N ILE A 406 1.90 -4.88 -22.79
CA ILE A 406 1.56 -4.82 -21.37
C ILE A 406 2.84 -4.88 -20.51
N LYS A 407 3.78 -5.78 -20.82
CA LYS A 407 5.07 -5.86 -20.11
C LYS A 407 5.88 -4.57 -20.24
N GLU A 408 5.91 -3.97 -21.42
CA GLU A 408 6.62 -2.72 -21.65
C GLU A 408 5.98 -1.54 -20.91
N HIS A 409 4.66 -1.39 -20.96
CA HIS A 409 3.94 -0.38 -20.19
C HIS A 409 4.12 -0.56 -18.68
N LYS A 410 4.11 -1.80 -18.17
CA LYS A 410 4.42 -2.06 -16.74
C LYS A 410 5.84 -1.60 -16.37
N ARG A 411 6.84 -1.78 -17.24
CA ARG A 411 8.20 -1.27 -17.03
C ARG A 411 8.24 0.26 -17.05
N GLN A 412 7.52 0.89 -17.98
CA GLN A 412 7.43 2.36 -18.05
C GLN A 412 6.78 2.93 -16.79
N ILE A 413 5.64 2.36 -16.34
CA ILE A 413 4.95 2.76 -15.11
C ILE A 413 5.88 2.61 -13.90
N SER A 414 6.62 1.51 -13.78
CA SER A 414 7.55 1.35 -12.65
C SER A 414 8.69 2.37 -12.68
N SER A 415 9.22 2.71 -13.86
CA SER A 415 10.23 3.76 -14.01
C SER A 415 9.70 5.16 -13.68
N LEU A 416 8.46 5.47 -14.10
CA LEU A 416 7.80 6.74 -13.84
C LEU A 416 7.42 6.89 -12.38
N SER A 417 6.92 5.84 -11.73
CA SER A 417 6.63 5.86 -10.30
C SER A 417 7.89 6.13 -9.47
N LYS A 418 9.03 5.53 -9.80
CA LYS A 418 10.33 5.85 -9.16
C LYS A 418 10.76 7.30 -9.38
N LYS A 419 10.57 7.84 -10.58
CA LYS A 419 10.87 9.25 -10.86
C LYS A 419 9.94 10.19 -10.06
N TYR A 420 8.65 9.85 -9.98
CA TYR A 420 7.66 10.60 -9.22
C TYR A 420 8.00 10.62 -7.72
N THR A 421 8.32 9.46 -7.12
CA THR A 421 8.69 9.41 -5.70
C THR A 421 9.96 10.20 -5.39
N ASN A 422 10.94 10.21 -6.30
CA ASN A 422 12.14 11.03 -6.15
C ASN A 422 11.82 12.53 -6.25
N LEU A 423 11.00 12.93 -7.22
CA LEU A 423 10.58 14.33 -7.36
C LEU A 423 9.75 14.80 -6.16
N GLU A 424 8.87 13.96 -5.63
CA GLU A 424 8.07 14.27 -4.44
C GLU A 424 8.97 14.46 -3.20
N LYS A 425 10.03 13.65 -3.07
CA LYS A 425 11.03 13.82 -2.01
C LYS A 425 11.78 15.15 -2.13
N ILE A 426 12.27 15.48 -3.33
CA ILE A 426 12.94 16.76 -3.61
C ILE A 426 12.00 17.94 -3.35
N TYR A 427 10.73 17.83 -3.74
CA TYR A 427 9.71 18.84 -3.49
C TYR A 427 9.49 19.06 -1.99
N LYS A 428 9.38 17.99 -1.19
CA LYS A 428 9.23 18.09 0.27
C LYS A 428 10.46 18.75 0.91
N GLU A 429 11.66 18.37 0.51
CA GLU A 429 12.91 18.97 1.04
C GLU A 429 13.03 20.46 0.69
N THR A 430 12.72 20.82 -0.56
CA THR A 430 12.75 22.22 -1.00
C THR A 430 11.66 23.06 -0.33
N ASN A 431 10.46 22.51 -0.13
CA ASN A 431 9.39 23.21 0.57
C ASN A 431 9.72 23.45 2.05
N LEU A 432 10.32 22.47 2.74
CA LEU A 432 10.82 22.66 4.11
C LEU A 432 11.89 23.75 4.19
N ASN A 433 12.80 23.81 3.21
CA ASN A 433 13.81 24.86 3.15
C ASN A 433 13.18 26.24 2.90
N ARG A 434 12.18 26.31 2.03
CA ARG A 434 11.41 27.54 1.80
C ARG A 434 10.75 28.01 3.09
N ASP A 435 10.04 27.12 3.79
CA ASP A 435 9.32 27.47 5.02
C ASP A 435 10.29 27.93 6.13
N ARG A 436 11.50 27.34 6.20
CA ARG A 436 12.57 27.81 7.10
C ARG A 436 13.07 29.21 6.74
N LEU A 437 13.33 29.47 5.46
CA LEU A 437 13.79 30.77 4.99
C LEU A 437 12.70 31.84 5.18
N GLU A 438 11.44 31.49 4.97
CA GLU A 438 10.29 32.37 5.18
C GLU A 438 10.12 32.69 6.68
N ALA A 439 10.25 31.69 7.56
CA ALA A 439 10.24 31.91 9.00
C ALA A 439 11.41 32.82 9.45
N ASN A 440 12.61 32.61 8.91
CA ASN A 440 13.77 33.46 9.22
C ASN A 440 13.58 34.89 8.68
N HIS A 441 13.07 35.03 7.45
CA HIS A 441 12.74 36.33 6.87
C HIS A 441 11.69 37.07 7.71
N ASN A 442 10.61 36.39 8.11
CA ASN A 442 9.58 36.97 8.97
C ASN A 442 10.13 37.35 10.35
N ALA A 443 11.01 36.53 10.93
CA ALA A 443 11.69 36.87 12.18
C ALA A 443 12.55 38.13 12.03
N LEU A 444 13.41 38.19 11.01
CA LEU A 444 14.25 39.36 10.73
C LEU A 444 13.41 40.61 10.41
N MET A 445 12.35 40.47 9.63
CA MET A 445 11.43 41.56 9.31
C MET A 445 10.71 42.07 10.57
N ASN A 446 10.34 41.19 11.49
CA ASN A 446 9.75 41.58 12.77
C ASN A 446 10.76 42.30 13.67
N LEU A 447 12.01 41.81 13.74
CA LEU A 447 13.09 42.50 14.47
C LEU A 447 13.33 43.91 13.91
N GLU A 448 13.35 44.05 12.59
CA GLU A 448 13.53 45.34 11.89
C GLU A 448 12.35 46.29 12.15
N LYS A 449 11.10 45.84 11.91
CA LYS A 449 9.88 46.65 12.15
C LYS A 449 9.75 47.11 13.60
N HIS A 450 10.23 46.31 14.54
CA HIS A 450 10.20 46.66 15.96
C HIS A 450 11.44 47.42 16.43
N PHE A 451 12.36 47.80 15.53
CA PHE A 451 13.60 48.52 15.84
C PHE A 451 14.32 47.88 17.05
N GLU A 452 14.39 46.56 17.07
CA GLU A 452 15.00 45.80 18.16
C GLU A 452 16.53 45.92 18.10
N GLY A 453 17.18 46.19 19.24
CA GLY A 453 18.61 46.55 19.29
C GLY A 453 18.88 48.07 19.44
N TYR A 454 17.87 48.92 19.21
CA TYR A 454 17.98 50.37 19.47
C TYR A 454 17.51 50.76 20.87
N ASN A 455 18.02 51.90 21.36
CA ASN A 455 17.62 52.47 22.65
C ASN A 455 16.10 52.71 22.71
N ARG A 456 15.48 52.48 23.89
CA ARG A 456 14.03 52.58 24.12
C ARG A 456 13.39 53.87 23.58
N ALA A 457 14.09 55.00 23.73
CA ALA A 457 13.62 56.31 23.26
C ALA A 457 13.62 56.42 21.73
N ALA A 458 14.66 55.91 21.06
CA ALA A 458 14.76 55.91 19.60
C ALA A 458 13.73 54.95 18.97
N LYS A 459 13.57 53.75 19.55
CA LYS A 459 12.54 52.76 19.16
C LYS A 459 11.13 53.33 19.26
N ALA A 460 10.78 53.92 20.41
CA ALA A 460 9.44 54.49 20.62
C ALA A 460 9.15 55.67 19.67
N LEU A 461 10.15 56.48 19.35
CA LEU A 461 9.99 57.56 18.38
C LEU A 461 9.76 57.05 16.97
N MET A 462 10.57 56.11 16.48
CA MET A 462 10.42 55.60 15.12
C MET A 462 9.08 54.87 14.91
N ILE A 463 8.63 54.09 15.89
CA ILE A 463 7.29 53.47 15.87
C ILE A 463 6.18 54.55 15.81
N ASN A 464 6.32 55.65 16.55
CA ASN A 464 5.33 56.73 16.54
C ASN A 464 5.38 57.57 15.24
N ILE A 465 6.55 57.70 14.61
CA ILE A 465 6.74 58.35 13.31
C ILE A 465 6.14 57.50 12.18
N GLU A 466 6.37 56.17 12.19
CA GLU A 466 5.78 55.26 11.21
C GLU A 466 4.26 55.22 11.26
N ASN A 467 3.70 55.24 12.48
CA ASN A 467 2.27 55.32 12.77
C ASN A 467 1.66 56.72 12.57
N ASN A 468 2.38 57.67 11.95
CA ASN A 468 1.92 59.04 11.66
C ASN A 468 1.46 59.86 12.89
N LYS A 469 1.89 59.53 14.11
CA LYS A 469 1.53 60.31 15.31
C LYS A 469 2.27 61.66 15.38
N ILE A 470 3.35 61.81 14.61
CA ILE A 470 4.14 63.04 14.51
C ILE A 470 4.09 63.53 13.05
N PRO A 471 3.18 64.46 12.71
CA PRO A 471 3.07 64.98 11.34
C PRO A 471 4.35 65.72 10.94
N GLY A 472 4.83 65.46 9.72
CA GLY A 472 6.03 66.12 9.15
C GLY A 472 7.39 65.47 9.48
N ALA A 473 7.43 64.43 10.32
CA ALA A 473 8.68 63.71 10.63
C ALA A 473 8.97 62.55 9.66
N LYS A 474 7.94 61.95 9.06
CA LYS A 474 8.08 60.78 8.18
C LYS A 474 8.83 61.14 6.89
N GLY A 475 9.95 60.46 6.63
CA GLY A 475 10.83 60.70 5.48
C GLY A 475 11.86 61.82 5.65
N LYS A 476 11.86 62.50 6.81
CA LYS A 476 12.80 63.59 7.15
C LYS A 476 13.63 63.29 8.41
N THR A 477 13.48 62.07 8.94
CA THR A 477 14.14 61.55 10.14
C THR A 477 14.65 60.16 9.86
N PHE A 478 15.91 59.88 10.20
CA PHE A 478 16.56 58.60 9.93
C PHE A 478 17.39 58.15 11.12
N LEU A 479 17.48 56.84 11.36
CA LEU A 479 18.43 56.27 12.34
C LEU A 479 19.81 56.14 11.71
N LEU A 480 20.85 56.50 12.45
CA LEU A 480 22.23 56.39 11.97
C LEU A 480 22.57 54.95 11.54
N GLY A 481 22.19 53.95 12.35
CA GLY A 481 22.42 52.54 12.03
C GLY A 481 21.76 52.04 10.73
N ASN A 482 20.64 52.63 10.31
CA ASN A 482 19.94 52.22 9.07
C ASN A 482 20.52 52.85 7.80
N ILE A 483 21.39 53.86 7.95
CA ILE A 483 21.96 54.62 6.82
C ILE A 483 23.32 54.06 6.38
N ILE A 484 24.02 53.37 7.29
CA ILE A 484 25.39 52.93 7.10
C ILE A 484 25.42 51.50 6.54
N LYS A 485 26.21 51.28 5.49
CA LYS A 485 26.58 49.96 4.99
C LYS A 485 28.01 49.64 5.38
N VAL A 486 28.20 48.56 6.13
CA VAL A 486 29.51 48.14 6.66
C VAL A 486 29.93 46.83 5.99
N PRO A 487 31.18 46.71 5.52
CA PRO A 487 31.74 45.43 5.09
C PRO A 487 31.79 44.39 6.22
N ASP A 488 31.48 43.11 5.94
CA ASP A 488 31.36 42.04 6.96
C ASP A 488 32.60 41.90 7.86
N ASN A 489 33.79 42.14 7.31
CA ASN A 489 35.06 42.06 8.03
C ASN A 489 35.28 43.21 9.04
N LEU A 490 34.45 44.27 9.02
CA LEU A 490 34.60 45.47 9.86
C LEU A 490 33.39 45.72 10.77
N VAL A 491 32.37 44.85 10.75
CA VAL A 491 31.12 45.02 11.51
C VAL A 491 31.39 45.20 13.00
N GLY A 492 32.15 44.31 13.61
CA GLY A 492 32.44 44.38 15.05
C GLY A 492 33.22 45.63 15.45
N ALA A 493 34.19 46.06 14.63
CA ALA A 493 34.98 47.27 14.91
C ALA A 493 34.13 48.54 14.84
N ILE A 494 33.23 48.63 13.85
CA ILE A 494 32.35 49.78 13.66
C ILE A 494 31.21 49.79 14.69
N GLU A 495 30.68 48.62 15.07
CA GLU A 495 29.69 48.50 16.14
C GLU A 495 30.24 49.01 17.47
N VAL A 496 31.46 48.59 17.84
CA VAL A 496 32.14 49.07 19.06
C VAL A 496 32.43 50.57 18.98
N ALA A 497 32.86 51.07 17.82
CA ALA A 497 33.15 52.49 17.61
C ALA A 497 31.89 53.38 17.68
N LEU A 498 30.76 52.91 17.17
CA LEU A 498 29.49 53.63 17.23
C LEU A 498 28.83 53.50 18.61
N GLY A 499 28.91 52.34 19.25
CA GLY A 499 28.32 52.07 20.57
C GLY A 499 26.86 52.54 20.66
N GLY A 500 26.58 53.44 21.60
CA GLY A 500 25.24 54.03 21.76
C GLY A 500 24.80 54.97 20.63
N ALA A 501 25.75 55.52 19.86
CA ALA A 501 25.48 56.45 18.77
C ALA A 501 24.83 55.77 17.55
N VAL A 502 24.84 54.43 17.47
CA VAL A 502 24.04 53.67 16.49
C VAL A 502 22.56 54.06 16.55
N SER A 503 22.07 54.43 17.75
CA SER A 503 20.70 54.86 18.01
C SER A 503 20.45 56.36 17.81
N ASP A 504 21.45 57.13 17.36
CA ASP A 504 21.28 58.57 17.14
C ASP A 504 20.38 58.83 15.93
N ILE A 505 19.54 59.88 16.05
CA ILE A 505 18.51 60.19 15.07
C ILE A 505 18.96 61.40 14.24
N ILE A 506 19.17 61.18 12.94
CA ILE A 506 19.45 62.25 11.99
C ILE A 506 18.14 62.92 11.57
N THR A 507 18.10 64.25 11.59
CA THR A 507 16.95 65.04 11.15
C THR A 507 17.36 66.01 10.05
N GLU A 508 16.48 66.29 9.09
CA GLU A 508 16.77 67.27 8.02
C GLU A 508 17.02 68.68 8.59
N ASP A 509 16.15 69.13 9.50
CA ASP A 509 16.19 70.48 10.10
C ASP A 509 16.05 70.46 11.64
N ASP A 510 16.61 71.47 12.30
CA ASP A 510 16.46 71.69 13.76
C ASP A 510 14.99 71.79 14.21
N ASN A 511 14.11 72.31 13.35
CA ASN A 511 12.68 72.45 13.67
C ASN A 511 12.03 71.08 13.87
N ILE A 512 12.45 70.08 13.09
CA ILE A 512 11.98 68.70 13.20
C ILE A 512 12.54 68.08 14.47
N ALA A 513 13.82 68.30 14.77
CA ALA A 513 14.43 67.86 16.03
C ALA A 513 13.69 68.42 17.26
N LYS A 514 13.34 69.72 17.27
CA LYS A 514 12.55 70.34 18.36
C LYS A 514 11.17 69.70 18.53
N ASN A 515 10.48 69.40 17.44
CA ASN A 515 9.18 68.73 17.48
C ASN A 515 9.29 67.31 18.06
N LEU A 516 10.32 66.55 17.69
CA LEU A 516 10.58 65.22 18.24
C LEU A 516 10.96 65.26 19.72
N ILE A 517 11.75 66.25 20.15
CA ILE A 517 12.12 66.46 21.56
C ILE A 517 10.88 66.77 22.40
N ASN A 518 9.98 67.62 21.90
CA ASN A 518 8.73 67.93 22.60
C ASN A 518 7.84 66.70 22.73
N HIS A 519 7.75 65.87 21.68
CA HIS A 519 6.99 64.62 21.71
C HIS A 519 7.60 63.57 22.65
N LEU A 520 8.94 63.50 22.77
CA LEU A 520 9.62 62.68 23.78
C LEU A 520 9.28 63.12 25.20
N LYS A 521 9.34 64.43 25.46
CA LYS A 521 9.07 65.01 26.79
C LYS A 521 7.61 64.83 27.21
N ALA A 522 6.67 65.06 26.30
CA ALA A 522 5.23 64.91 26.59
C ALA A 522 4.85 63.47 26.99
N ASN A 523 5.55 62.47 26.45
CA ASN A 523 5.24 61.05 26.65
C ASN A 523 6.24 60.32 27.56
N ASN A 524 7.19 61.02 28.20
CA ASN A 524 8.22 60.45 29.07
C ASN A 524 8.98 59.26 28.46
N LEU A 525 9.33 59.34 27.16
CA LEU A 525 9.86 58.20 26.40
C LEU A 525 11.38 57.99 26.54
N GLY A 526 12.05 58.80 27.37
CA GLY A 526 13.50 58.69 27.65
C GLY A 526 14.34 59.74 26.94
N ARG A 527 15.63 59.45 26.76
CA ARG A 527 16.64 60.33 26.15
C ARG A 527 17.07 59.79 24.78
N ALA A 528 17.14 60.66 23.78
CA ALA A 528 17.68 60.35 22.46
C ALA A 528 18.55 61.53 21.98
N THR A 529 19.59 61.22 21.21
CA THR A 529 20.45 62.22 20.57
C THR A 529 19.91 62.52 19.19
N PHE A 530 19.86 63.80 18.82
CA PHE A 530 19.44 64.25 17.50
C PHE A 530 20.60 64.92 16.79
N LEU A 531 20.74 64.64 15.49
CA LEU A 531 21.79 65.15 14.61
C LEU A 531 21.15 65.91 13.44
N PRO A 532 20.84 67.22 13.59
CA PRO A 532 20.24 67.99 12.52
C PRO A 532 21.26 68.33 11.43
N LEU A 533 20.93 68.03 10.17
CA LEU A 533 21.85 68.19 9.03
C LEU A 533 22.19 69.65 8.75
N ASN A 534 21.29 70.57 9.09
CA ASN A 534 21.48 72.01 8.91
C ASN A 534 22.45 72.66 9.93
N THR A 535 22.71 72.02 11.08
CA THR A 535 23.59 72.57 12.14
C THR A 535 24.81 71.71 12.47
N ILE A 536 24.83 70.45 12.06
CA ILE A 536 25.93 69.55 12.43
C ILE A 536 27.21 69.82 11.62
N GLU A 537 28.30 70.11 12.31
CA GLU A 537 29.64 70.20 11.73
C GLU A 537 30.46 68.94 12.01
N GLY A 538 30.59 68.08 11.00
CA GLY A 538 31.46 66.91 11.06
C GLY A 538 32.93 67.29 10.80
N ARG A 539 33.80 67.14 11.80
CA ARG A 539 35.25 67.38 11.64
C ARG A 539 35.99 66.06 11.49
N LYS A 540 36.57 65.84 10.31
CA LYS A 540 37.45 64.72 10.02
C LYS A 540 38.86 65.00 10.54
N ILE A 541 39.48 64.00 11.16
CA ILE A 541 40.86 64.11 11.65
C ILE A 541 41.84 64.12 10.46
N LYS A 542 42.79 65.06 10.45
CA LYS A 542 43.91 65.04 9.51
C LYS A 542 45.02 64.18 10.12
N VAL A 543 45.17 62.98 9.60
CA VAL A 543 46.20 62.03 10.02
C VAL A 543 47.51 62.41 9.32
N ALA A 544 48.63 62.44 10.05
CA ALA A 544 49.96 62.71 9.49
C ALA A 544 50.42 61.56 8.58
N GLU A 545 51.20 61.86 7.53
CA GLU A 545 51.68 60.85 6.56
C GLU A 545 52.48 59.69 7.18
N ASN A 546 53.02 59.88 8.39
CA ASN A 546 53.76 58.86 9.11
C ASN A 546 52.87 57.74 9.65
N ILE A 547 51.59 58.03 9.95
CA ILE A 547 50.64 57.07 10.51
C ILE A 547 49.91 56.32 9.40
N THR A 548 49.69 56.95 8.25
CA THR A 548 49.05 56.31 7.09
C THR A 548 49.95 55.29 6.39
N LYS A 549 51.27 55.30 6.66
CA LYS A 549 52.27 54.36 6.13
C LYS A 549 52.67 53.26 7.12
N MET A 550 52.11 53.24 8.33
CA MET A 550 52.40 52.19 9.31
C MET A 550 51.68 50.88 8.94
N ASP A 551 52.38 49.76 9.09
CA ASP A 551 51.80 48.43 8.91
C ASP A 551 50.70 48.23 9.94
N GLY A 552 49.49 47.89 9.48
CA GLY A 552 48.32 47.69 10.34
C GLY A 552 47.27 48.81 10.32
N TYR A 553 47.53 49.97 9.70
CA TYR A 553 46.50 51.00 9.48
C TYR A 553 45.53 50.59 8.37
N ILE A 554 44.22 50.51 8.67
CA ILE A 554 43.18 50.20 7.67
C ILE A 554 42.61 51.49 7.09
N GLY A 555 42.27 52.46 7.94
CA GLY A 555 41.62 53.70 7.50
C GLY A 555 40.88 54.44 8.62
N ILE A 556 40.33 55.60 8.28
CA ILE A 556 39.37 56.31 9.15
C ILE A 556 38.01 55.63 8.99
N ALA A 557 37.31 55.37 10.10
CA ALA A 557 36.05 54.65 10.11
C ALA A 557 34.98 55.30 9.21
N SER A 558 34.98 56.63 9.06
CA SER A 558 34.09 57.36 8.16
C SER A 558 34.32 57.11 6.67
N ASP A 559 35.49 56.60 6.27
CA ASP A 559 35.83 56.33 4.86
C ASP A 559 35.65 54.85 4.48
N LEU A 560 35.60 53.97 5.49
CA LEU A 560 35.50 52.52 5.33
C LEU A 560 34.04 52.03 5.24
N ILE A 561 33.07 52.94 5.31
CA ILE A 561 31.64 52.65 5.29
C ILE A 561 30.95 53.30 4.09
N GLY A 562 29.92 52.64 3.57
CA GLY A 562 29.09 53.16 2.49
C GLY A 562 27.86 53.92 3.02
N TYR A 563 27.66 55.16 2.57
CA TYR A 563 26.49 55.98 2.90
C TYR A 563 26.19 57.01 1.81
N LYS A 564 25.02 57.65 1.86
CA LYS A 564 24.64 58.72 0.92
C LYS A 564 25.31 60.05 1.30
N ALA A 565 25.78 60.80 0.31
CA ALA A 565 26.54 62.04 0.49
C ALA A 565 25.84 63.11 1.36
N GLU A 566 24.51 63.11 1.39
CA GLU A 566 23.69 64.01 2.24
C GLU A 566 23.96 63.84 3.74
N PHE A 567 24.46 62.68 4.17
CA PHE A 567 24.71 62.37 5.59
C PHE A 567 26.18 62.51 6.00
N THR A 568 27.04 63.05 5.12
CA THR A 568 28.49 63.17 5.35
C THR A 568 28.83 63.93 6.62
N SER A 569 28.12 65.03 6.91
CA SER A 569 28.37 65.84 8.11
C SER A 569 28.05 65.08 9.41
N ALA A 570 26.97 64.29 9.42
CA ALA A 570 26.60 63.49 10.58
C ALA A 570 27.55 62.31 10.78
N ILE A 571 27.98 61.65 9.70
CA ILE A 571 28.88 60.51 9.78
C ILE A 571 30.30 60.92 10.16
N ASN A 572 30.80 62.04 9.64
CA ASN A 572 32.09 62.59 10.06
C ASN A 572 32.08 63.10 11.50
N TYR A 573 30.91 63.51 12.03
CA TYR A 573 30.79 63.88 13.44
C TYR A 573 30.98 62.67 14.36
N VAL A 574 30.38 61.53 14.02
CA VAL A 574 30.42 60.32 14.86
C VAL A 574 31.68 59.48 14.63
N LEU A 575 32.06 59.25 13.36
CA LEU A 575 33.13 58.33 12.97
C LEU A 575 34.36 59.00 12.36
N GLY A 576 34.33 60.31 12.11
CA GLY A 576 35.43 61.03 11.44
C GLY A 576 36.70 61.21 12.29
N ARG A 577 36.66 60.81 13.56
CA ARG A 577 37.80 60.82 14.50
C ARG A 577 38.29 59.43 14.89
N THR A 578 37.66 58.38 14.37
CA THR A 578 37.99 57.00 14.71
C THR A 578 38.88 56.39 13.63
N ILE A 579 40.02 55.85 14.04
CA ILE A 579 40.93 55.12 13.15
C ILE A 579 40.77 53.63 13.44
N ILE A 580 40.68 52.82 12.38
CA ILE A 580 40.63 51.36 12.48
C ILE A 580 42.01 50.81 12.11
N CYS A 581 42.54 49.96 13.00
CA CYS A 581 43.79 49.23 12.82
C CYS A 581 43.53 47.72 12.89
N ASN A 582 44.37 46.92 12.22
CA ASN A 582 44.25 45.46 12.16
C ASN A 582 44.64 44.78 13.48
N ASP A 583 45.60 45.32 14.22
CA ASP A 583 46.09 44.76 15.48
C ASP A 583 46.49 45.88 16.45
N MET A 584 46.63 45.54 17.74
CA MET A 584 46.96 46.46 18.83
C MET A 584 48.46 46.78 18.91
N ASN A 585 49.31 46.00 18.21
CA ASN A 585 50.77 46.11 18.23
C ASN A 585 51.32 46.96 17.08
#